data_AF-A0A522QFR5-F1
#
_entry.id   AF-A0A522QFR5-F1
#
_cell.length_a   1.000
_cell.length_b   1.000
_cell.length_c   1.000
_cell.angle_alpha   90.00
_cell.angle_beta   90.00
_cell.angle_gamma   90.00
#
_symmetry.space_group_name_H-M   'P 1'
#
loop_
_entity.id
_entity.type
_entity.pdbx_description
1 polymer ?
#
loop_
_entity_poly.entity_id
_entity_poly.type
_entity_poly.pdbx_seq_one_letter_code
_entity_poly.pdbx_strand_id
1 'polypeptide(L)'
;MAALTSGTPAGTRLGEVLAAGPPGTDADVAVAAGLVAEAGGLARTAQAAADHLATALAALDSVPLVPGPAVELAEIARFVVTRDR
;
A
#
# COMPACT_ATOMS: atom_id res chain seq x y z
N MET A 1 -8.38 -5.40 1.12
CA MET A 1 -7.05 -5.49 1.80
C MET A 1 -6.16 -6.46 1.04
N ALA A 2 -5.00 -5.99 0.59
CA ALA A 2 -4.09 -6.68 -0.33
C ALA A 2 -3.60 -8.08 0.12
N ALA A 3 -3.43 -8.32 1.42
CA ALA A 3 -2.95 -9.62 1.93
C ALA A 3 -4.07 -10.67 2.04
N LEU A 4 -5.26 -10.28 2.47
CA LEU A 4 -6.42 -11.17 2.63
C LEU A 4 -6.98 -11.67 1.29
N THR A 5 -6.89 -10.85 0.25
CA THR A 5 -7.33 -11.21 -1.11
C THR A 5 -6.19 -11.76 -1.96
N SER A 6 -5.06 -12.16 -1.33
CA SER A 6 -3.84 -12.53 -2.06
C SER A 6 -3.91 -13.89 -2.77
N GLY A 7 -4.84 -14.76 -2.36
CA GLY A 7 -4.91 -16.15 -2.82
C GLY A 7 -3.76 -17.04 -2.31
N THR A 8 -2.91 -16.53 -1.42
CA THR A 8 -1.80 -17.29 -0.83
C THR A 8 -2.25 -18.06 0.41
N PRO A 9 -1.59 -19.18 0.77
CA PRO A 9 -1.85 -19.87 2.03
C PRO A 9 -1.73 -18.96 3.26
N ALA A 10 -0.75 -18.05 3.26
CA ALA A 10 -0.56 -17.05 4.31
C ALA A 10 -1.75 -16.07 4.38
N GLY A 11 -2.32 -15.67 3.24
CA GLY A 11 -3.52 -14.85 3.18
C GLY A 11 -4.76 -15.54 3.75
N THR A 12 -4.94 -16.83 3.45
CA THR A 12 -6.02 -17.65 4.05
C THR A 12 -5.83 -17.76 5.56
N ARG A 13 -4.61 -18.05 6.01
CA ARG A 13 -4.27 -18.17 7.43
C ARG A 13 -4.48 -16.86 8.19
N LEU A 14 -4.13 -15.72 7.57
CA LEU A 14 -4.40 -14.40 8.13
C LEU A 14 -5.91 -14.16 8.27
N GLY A 15 -6.71 -14.59 7.30
CA GLY A 15 -8.18 -14.52 7.37
C GLY A 15 -8.75 -15.31 8.54
N GLU A 16 -8.24 -16.53 8.78
CA GLU A 16 -8.64 -17.35 9.93
C GLU A 16 -8.29 -16.69 11.27
N VAL A 17 -7.07 -16.14 11.39
CA VAL A 17 -6.60 -15.45 12.60
C VAL A 17 -7.48 -14.24 12.91
N LEU A 18 -7.82 -13.43 11.91
CA LEU A 18 -8.67 -12.25 12.12
C LEU A 18 -10.15 -12.60 12.35
N ALA A 19 -10.63 -13.72 11.79
CA ALA A 19 -11.99 -14.20 12.03
C ALA A 19 -12.21 -14.70 13.47
N ALA A 20 -11.14 -15.13 14.15
CA ALA A 20 -11.17 -15.50 15.56
C ALA A 20 -11.27 -14.29 16.52
N GLY A 21 -11.12 -13.07 15.99
CA GLY A 21 -11.15 -11.82 16.74
C GLY A 21 -9.90 -10.96 16.49
N PRO A 22 -9.90 -9.69 16.93
CA PRO A 22 -8.71 -8.85 16.83
C PRO A 22 -7.55 -9.46 17.65
N PRO A 23 -6.29 -9.34 17.18
CA PRO A 23 -5.12 -9.75 17.95
C PRO A 23 -5.15 -9.13 19.35
N GLY A 24 -5.07 -9.97 20.38
CA GLY A 24 -5.18 -9.55 21.78
C GLY A 24 -3.84 -9.34 22.47
N THR A 25 -2.76 -9.86 21.89
CA THR A 25 -1.39 -9.78 22.42
C THR A 25 -0.39 -9.34 21.37
N ASP A 26 0.76 -8.84 21.80
CA ASP A 26 1.87 -8.48 20.91
C ASP A 26 2.37 -9.68 20.08
N ALA A 27 2.28 -10.89 20.63
CA ALA A 27 2.63 -12.12 19.92
C ALA A 27 1.65 -12.39 18.77
N ASP A 28 0.35 -12.18 18.99
CA ASP A 28 -0.67 -12.34 17.94
C ASP A 28 -0.47 -11.29 16.83
N VAL A 29 -0.11 -10.06 17.21
CA VAL A 29 0.22 -8.98 16.26
C VAL A 29 1.44 -9.35 15.43
N ALA A 30 2.50 -9.88 16.05
CA ALA A 30 3.71 -10.31 15.34
C ALA A 30 3.43 -11.44 14.34
N VAL A 31 2.59 -12.41 14.72
CA VAL A 31 2.15 -13.49 13.82
C VAL A 31 1.34 -12.94 12.64
N ALA A 32 0.37 -12.05 12.90
CA ALA A 32 -0.41 -11.43 11.84
C ALA A 32 0.46 -10.59 10.89
N ALA A 33 1.43 -9.84 11.42
CA ALA A 33 2.39 -9.07 10.63
C ALA A 33 3.26 -9.96 9.74
N GLY A 34 3.74 -11.10 10.26
CA GLY A 34 4.46 -12.10 9.48
C GLY A 34 3.63 -12.65 8.32
N LEU A 35 2.37 -13.01 8.58
CA LEU A 35 1.45 -13.50 7.55
C LEU A 35 1.16 -12.44 6.47
N VAL A 36 1.05 -11.16 6.84
CA VAL A 36 0.91 -10.06 5.88
C VAL A 36 2.15 -9.95 4.99
N ALA A 37 3.35 -10.08 5.56
CA ALA A 37 4.60 -10.04 4.82
C ALA A 37 4.71 -11.23 3.85
N GLU A 38 4.44 -12.45 4.33
CA GLU A 38 4.45 -13.68 3.52
C GLU A 38 3.40 -13.67 2.40
N ALA A 39 2.24 -13.06 2.64
CA ALA A 39 1.21 -12.86 1.61
C ALA A 39 1.58 -11.79 0.55
N GLY A 40 2.79 -11.21 0.63
CA GLY A 40 3.28 -10.18 -0.28
C GLY A 40 2.67 -8.81 -0.04
N GLY A 41 2.17 -8.54 1.18
CA GLY A 41 1.48 -7.30 1.52
C GLY A 41 2.32 -6.05 1.26
N LEU A 42 3.63 -6.12 1.53
CA LEU A 42 4.55 -5.01 1.27
C LEU A 42 4.71 -4.72 -0.23
N ALA A 43 4.97 -5.76 -1.03
CA ALA A 43 5.14 -5.63 -2.47
C ALA A 43 3.87 -5.11 -3.17
N ARG A 44 2.69 -5.62 -2.79
CA ARG A 44 1.41 -5.10 -3.31
C ARG A 44 1.15 -3.66 -2.89
N THR A 45 1.46 -3.30 -1.64
CA THR A 45 1.26 -1.92 -1.17
C THR A 45 2.17 -0.96 -1.92
N ALA A 46 3.43 -1.34 -2.16
CA ALA A 46 4.37 -0.58 -2.98
C ALA A 46 3.87 -0.42 -4.43
N GLN A 47 3.33 -1.48 -5.03
CA GLN A 47 2.75 -1.42 -6.38
C GLN A 47 1.52 -0.49 -6.41
N ALA A 48 0.60 -0.60 -5.45
CA ALA A 48 -0.57 0.25 -5.38
C ALA A 48 -0.18 1.74 -5.21
N ALA A 49 0.85 2.04 -4.41
CA ALA A 49 1.37 3.40 -4.29
C ALA A 49 1.95 3.92 -5.62
N ALA A 50 2.65 3.07 -6.39
CA ALA A 50 3.14 3.42 -7.72
C ALA A 50 1.99 3.67 -8.72
N ASP A 51 0.95 2.85 -8.69
CA ASP A 51 -0.23 2.99 -9.56
C ASP A 51 -1.00 4.29 -9.26
N HIS A 52 -1.16 4.62 -7.98
CA HIS A 52 -1.77 5.88 -7.55
C HIS A 52 -0.94 7.10 -7.96
N LEU A 53 0.40 7.02 -7.85
CA LEU A 53 1.28 8.08 -8.32
C LEU A 53 1.16 8.29 -9.83
N ALA A 54 1.16 7.21 -10.61
CA ALA A 54 0.99 7.29 -12.06
C ALA A 54 -0.35 7.96 -12.43
N THR A 55 -1.43 7.60 -11.72
CA THR A 55 -2.74 8.21 -11.91
C THR A 55 -2.74 9.71 -11.57
N ALA A 56 -2.09 10.10 -10.46
CA ALA A 56 -2.02 11.50 -10.04
C ALA A 56 -1.22 12.36 -11.04
N LEU A 57 -0.10 11.83 -11.55
CA LEU A 57 0.70 12.52 -12.57
C LEU A 57 -0.07 12.67 -13.88
N ALA A 58 -0.76 11.61 -14.33
CA ALA A 58 -1.61 11.68 -15.52
C ALA A 58 -2.75 12.71 -15.36
N ALA A 59 -3.32 12.83 -14.16
CA ALA A 59 -4.33 13.84 -13.87
C ALA A 59 -3.75 15.27 -13.92
N LEU A 60 -2.55 15.49 -13.39
CA LEU A 60 -1.86 16.79 -13.49
C LEU A 60 -1.57 17.16 -14.94
N ASP A 61 -1.09 16.21 -15.75
CA ASP A 61 -0.80 16.43 -17.18
C ASP A 61 -2.07 16.70 -18.02
N SER A 62 -3.24 16.26 -17.55
CA SER A 62 -4.51 16.45 -18.26
C SER A 62 -5.10 17.86 -18.11
N VAL A 63 -4.59 18.66 -17.18
CA VAL A 63 -5.10 20.01 -16.88
C VAL A 63 -4.11 21.06 -17.40
N PRO A 64 -4.58 22.15 -18.05
CA PRO A 64 -3.71 23.23 -18.50
C PRO A 64 -3.24 24.10 -17.32
N LEU A 65 -2.37 23.52 -16.49
CA LEU A 65 -1.74 24.21 -15.36
C LEU A 65 -0.58 25.09 -15.84
N VAL A 66 -0.30 26.14 -15.08
CA VAL A 66 0.93 26.91 -15.26
C VAL A 66 2.12 25.97 -14.99
N PRO A 67 3.21 26.00 -15.80
CA PRO A 67 4.29 25.01 -15.70
C PRO A 67 4.93 24.89 -14.31
N GLY A 68 5.09 25.99 -13.57
CA GLY A 68 5.68 25.99 -12.22
C GLY A 68 4.87 25.15 -11.21
N PRO A 69 3.60 25.52 -10.94
CA PRO A 69 2.72 24.74 -10.06
C PRO A 69 2.57 23.26 -10.45
N ALA A 70 2.56 22.94 -11.74
CA ALA A 70 2.48 21.54 -12.21
C ALA A 70 3.70 20.72 -11.77
N VAL A 71 4.90 21.31 -11.91
CA VAL A 71 6.17 20.67 -11.50
C VAL A 71 6.20 20.48 -9.98
N GLU A 72 5.85 21.50 -9.20
CA GLU A 72 5.84 21.44 -7.73
C GLU A 72 4.87 20.36 -7.21
N LEU A 73 3.66 20.29 -7.77
CA LEU A 73 2.68 19.26 -7.39
C LEU A 73 3.16 17.85 -7.73
N ALA A 74 3.82 17.67 -8.88
CA ALA A 74 4.41 16.39 -9.25
C ALA A 74 5.57 15.98 -8.33
N GLU A 75 6.38 16.94 -7.87
CA GLU A 75 7.45 16.69 -6.89
C GLU A 75 6.89 16.29 -5.52
N ILE A 76 5.84 16.97 -5.04
CA ILE A 76 5.16 16.61 -3.79
C ILE A 76 4.59 15.18 -3.88
N ALA A 77 3.91 14.85 -4.98
CA ALA A 77 3.33 13.53 -5.18
C ALA A 77 4.39 12.42 -5.16
N ARG A 78 5.53 12.64 -5.83
CA ARG A 78 6.67 11.72 -5.81
C ARG A 78 7.26 11.59 -4.40
N PHE A 79 7.47 12.72 -3.72
CA PHE A 79 8.04 12.76 -2.38
C PHE A 79 7.20 11.95 -1.38
N VAL A 80 5.87 12.10 -1.39
CA VAL A 80 4.97 11.38 -0.48
C VAL A 80 5.10 9.85 -0.64
N VAL A 81 5.32 9.35 -1.85
CA VAL A 81 5.45 7.91 -2.12
C VAL A 81 6.81 7.35 -1.72
N THR A 82 7.86 8.18 -1.71
CA THR A 82 9.24 7.76 -1.36
C THR A 82 9.66 8.13 0.06
N ARG A 83 8.85 8.90 0.80
CA ARG A 83 9.20 9.53 2.08
C ARG A 83 9.72 8.58 3.16
N ASP A 84 9.20 7.35 3.17
CA ASP A 84 9.47 6.35 4.22
C ASP A 84 10.29 5.15 3.71
N ARG A 85 10.97 5.31 2.56
CA ARG A 85 11.98 4.36 2.08
C ARG A 85 13.34 4.58 2.74
#